data_AF-V6EX92-F1
#
_entry.id   AF-V6EX92-F1
#
_cell.length_a   1.000
_cell.length_b   1.000
_cell.length_c   1.000
_cell.angle_alpha   90.00
_cell.angle_beta   90.00
_cell.angle_gamma   90.00
#
_symmetry.space_group_name_H-M   'P 1'
#
loop_
_entity.id
_entity.type
_entity.pdbx_description
1 polymer ?
#
loop_
_entity_poly.entity_id
_entity_poly.type
_entity_poly.pdbx_seq_one_letter_code
_entity_poly.pdbx_strand_id
1 'polypeptide(L)'
;MLWLDKLVRHLKPDHAILVDANDLPAELRDQWGEWLPAHGVLLPCGPGFLLFARDDPFVWEEVSLLERLADLVSLTRMALSPRKLAFKMSTGRLAWA
;
A
#
# COMPACT_ATOMS: atom_id res chain seq x y z
N MET A 1 0.89 14.18 -10.42
CA MET A 1 0.85 12.93 -9.65
C MET A 1 2.25 12.28 -9.49
N LEU A 2 3.34 13.06 -9.49
CA LEU A 2 4.72 12.54 -9.36
C LEU A 2 5.20 12.41 -7.91
N TRP A 3 4.62 13.21 -7.00
CA TRP A 3 5.04 13.28 -5.60
C TRP A 3 4.68 12.02 -4.82
N LEU A 4 3.42 11.55 -4.91
CA LEU A 4 2.96 10.35 -4.20
C LEU A 4 3.74 9.09 -4.65
N ASP A 5 4.08 8.99 -5.93
CA ASP A 5 4.93 7.90 -6.44
C ASP A 5 6.34 7.93 -5.83
N LYS A 6 6.93 9.12 -5.67
CA LYS A 6 8.23 9.27 -5.00
C LYS A 6 8.14 8.90 -3.52
N LEU A 7 7.07 9.31 -2.84
CA LEU A 7 6.80 9.00 -1.44
C LEU A 7 6.65 7.50 -1.21
N VAL A 8 5.84 6.80 -2.02
CA VAL A 8 5.66 5.34 -1.90
C VAL A 8 6.94 4.57 -2.23
N ARG A 9 7.81 5.09 -3.10
CA ARG A 9 9.12 4.46 -3.35
C ARG A 9 10.07 4.60 -2.16
N HIS A 10 9.96 5.71 -1.42
CA HIS A 10 10.79 5.99 -0.25
C HIS A 10 10.35 5.14 0.95
N LEU A 11 9.04 5.01 1.16
CA LEU A 11 8.47 4.29 2.29
C LEU A 11 8.25 2.81 1.94
N LYS A 12 9.01 1.92 2.57
CA LYS A 12 8.86 0.47 2.44
C LYS A 12 8.72 -0.19 3.82
N PRO A 13 7.56 -0.07 4.47
CA PRO A 13 7.33 -0.68 5.76
C PRO A 13 7.20 -2.19 5.68
N ASP A 14 7.89 -2.91 6.57
CA ASP A 14 7.60 -4.31 6.88
C ASP A 14 6.49 -4.45 7.95
N HIS A 15 6.25 -3.39 8.72
CA HIS A 15 5.25 -3.28 9.79
C HIS A 15 4.58 -1.92 9.77
N ALA A 16 3.49 -1.74 10.52
CA ALA A 16 2.87 -0.42 10.66
C ALA A 16 3.87 0.64 11.12
N ILE A 17 3.98 1.74 10.37
CA ILE A 17 4.81 2.90 10.73
C ILE A 17 3.98 4.18 10.81
N LEU A 18 4.27 4.99 11.82
CA LEU A 18 3.87 6.39 11.84
C LEU A 18 4.79 7.15 10.90
N VAL A 19 4.23 8.07 10.13
CA VAL A 19 4.98 8.91 9.19
C VAL A 19 4.45 10.33 9.26
N ASP A 20 5.35 11.29 9.36
CA ASP A 20 5.04 12.70 9.17
C ASP A 20 5.99 13.35 8.16
N ALA A 21 5.82 14.66 7.92
CA ALA A 21 6.64 15.40 6.96
C ALA A 21 8.15 15.39 7.33
N ASN A 22 8.49 15.31 8.61
CA ASN A 22 9.88 15.34 9.09
C ASN A 22 10.63 14.05 8.74
N ASP A 23 9.93 12.92 8.68
CA ASP A 23 10.47 11.61 8.31
C ASP A 23 10.85 11.52 6.82
N LEU A 24 10.48 12.52 6.02
CA LEU A 24 10.70 12.54 4.58
C LEU A 24 11.91 13.40 4.17
N PRO A 25 12.53 13.10 3.01
CA PRO A 25 13.49 13.98 2.36
C PRO A 25 12.90 15.37 2.12
N ALA A 26 13.74 16.41 2.15
CA ALA A 26 13.31 17.81 2.03
C ALA A 26 12.37 18.07 0.84
N GLU A 27 12.70 17.53 -0.34
CA GLU A 27 11.84 17.66 -1.55
C GLU A 27 10.40 17.16 -1.33
N LEU A 28 10.23 16.10 -0.53
CA LEU A 28 8.93 15.50 -0.27
C LEU A 28 8.24 16.16 0.92
N ARG A 29 8.99 16.51 1.96
CA ARG A 29 8.53 17.21 3.16
C ARG A 29 7.78 18.49 2.82
N ASP A 30 8.37 19.33 1.97
CA ASP A 30 7.82 20.66 1.66
C ASP A 30 6.44 20.60 0.99
N GLN A 31 6.16 19.50 0.30
CA GLN A 31 4.90 19.26 -0.38
C GLN A 31 3.90 18.49 0.48
N TRP A 32 4.30 17.90 1.61
CA TRP A 32 3.41 17.05 2.41
C TRP A 32 2.10 17.75 2.78
N GLY A 33 2.20 18.94 3.37
CA GLY A 33 1.03 19.71 3.84
C GLY A 33 0.12 20.22 2.74
N GLU A 34 0.54 20.15 1.47
CA GLU A 34 -0.33 20.49 0.33
C GLU A 34 -1.24 19.33 -0.08
N TRP A 35 -0.83 18.09 0.22
CA TRP A 35 -1.49 16.87 -0.25
C TRP A 35 -2.09 16.03 0.87
N LEU A 36 -1.49 16.04 2.06
CA LEU A 36 -1.85 15.18 3.17
C LEU A 36 -1.95 15.97 4.49
N PRO A 37 -2.87 15.55 5.38
CA PRO A 37 -2.90 15.98 6.78
C PRO A 37 -1.59 15.73 7.54
N ALA A 38 -1.44 16.36 8.70
CA ALA A 38 -0.18 16.39 9.46
C ALA A 38 0.41 15.01 9.83
N HIS A 39 -0.45 14.04 10.15
CA HIS A 39 -0.01 12.71 10.63
C HIS A 39 -0.46 11.61 9.69
N GLY A 40 0.44 10.69 9.38
CA GLY A 40 0.19 9.51 8.58
C GLY A 40 0.48 8.21 9.31
N VAL A 41 -0.22 7.16 8.92
CA VAL A 41 0.09 5.75 9.23
C VAL A 41 0.19 5.00 7.92
N LEU A 42 1.33 4.35 7.70
CA LEU A 42 1.56 3.50 6.54
C LEU A 42 1.59 2.04 6.97
N LEU A 43 0.78 1.22 6.31
CA LEU A 43 0.59 -0.20 6.62
C LEU A 43 0.94 -1.05 5.39
N PRO A 44 1.68 -2.16 5.56
CA PRO A 44 1.83 -3.15 4.50
C PRO A 44 0.47 -3.78 4.15
N CYS A 45 0.18 -3.95 2.86
CA CYS A 45 -1.06 -4.56 2.38
C CYS A 45 -0.80 -5.37 1.10
N GLY A 46 -0.26 -6.57 1.30
CA GLY A 46 0.11 -7.50 0.22
C GLY A 46 1.24 -6.90 -0.63
N PRO A 47 1.09 -6.81 -1.97
CA PRO A 47 2.12 -6.21 -2.84
C PRO A 47 2.12 -4.67 -2.83
N GLY A 48 1.29 -4.02 -1.99
CA GLY A 48 1.21 -2.57 -1.89
C GLY A 48 1.08 -2.11 -0.44
N PHE A 49 0.63 -0.86 -0.26
CA PHE A 49 0.52 -0.22 1.05
C PHE A 49 -0.84 0.47 1.21
N LEU A 50 -1.29 0.61 2.45
CA LEU A 50 -2.39 1.49 2.83
C LEU A 50 -1.82 2.68 3.58
N LEU A 51 -2.18 3.89 3.14
CA LEU A 51 -1.82 5.15 3.78
C LEU A 51 -3.08 5.77 4.37
N PHE A 52 -3.10 5.91 5.69
CA PHE A 52 -4.09 6.72 6.40
C PHE A 52 -3.43 8.04 6.78
N ALA A 53 -4.14 9.15 6.63
CA ALA A 53 -3.65 10.46 7.04
C ALA A 53 -4.77 11.27 7.70
N ARG A 54 -4.45 11.94 8.81
CA ARG A 54 -5.36 12.83 9.55
C ARG A 54 -4.59 13.91 10.30
N ASP A 55 -5.27 14.97 10.73
CA ASP A 55 -4.64 16.10 11.43
C ASP A 55 -4.29 15.80 12.90
N ASP A 56 -5.00 14.84 13.52
CA ASP A 56 -4.73 14.40 14.89
C ASP A 56 -3.73 13.22 14.92
N PRO A 57 -2.81 13.17 15.91
CA PRO A 57 -1.85 12.07 16.03
C PRO A 57 -2.56 10.73 16.26
N PHE A 58 -2.01 9.66 15.68
CA PHE A 58 -2.50 8.30 15.90
C PHE A 58 -1.99 7.75 17.24
N VAL A 59 -2.85 7.06 17.98
CA VAL A 59 -2.43 6.33 19.19
C VAL A 59 -2.06 4.88 18.86
N TRP A 60 -1.22 4.27 19.68
CA TRP A 60 -0.65 2.94 19.41
C TRP A 60 -1.71 1.84 19.29
N GLU A 61 -2.79 1.94 20.06
CA GLU A 61 -3.91 1.01 20.03
C GLU A 61 -4.64 1.05 18.68
N GLU A 62 -4.83 2.26 18.14
CA GLU A 62 -5.43 2.45 16.81
C GLU A 62 -4.52 1.88 15.72
N VAL A 63 -3.22 2.14 15.79
CA VAL A 63 -2.24 1.63 14.83
C VAL A 63 -2.24 0.10 14.83
N SER A 64 -2.27 -0.52 16.00
CA SER A 64 -2.33 -1.98 16.16
C SER A 64 -3.61 -2.56 15.56
N LEU A 65 -4.76 -1.90 15.77
CA LEU A 65 -6.03 -2.30 15.17
C LEU A 65 -5.99 -2.17 13.65
N LEU A 66 -5.49 -1.05 13.14
CA LEU A 66 -5.37 -0.77 11.71
C LEU A 66 -4.46 -1.78 11.02
N GLU A 67 -3.34 -2.15 11.63
CA GLU A 67 -2.45 -3.21 11.13
C GLU A 67 -3.21 -4.52 10.96
N ARG A 68 -4.00 -4.91 11.96
CA ARG A 68 -4.80 -6.14 11.87
C ARG A 68 -5.89 -6.08 10.79
N LEU A 69 -6.48 -4.92 10.57
CA LEU A 69 -7.43 -4.71 9.48
C LEU A 69 -6.75 -4.73 8.11
N ALA A 70 -5.53 -4.19 8.00
CA ALA A 70 -4.74 -4.22 6.77
C ALA A 70 -4.43 -5.67 6.35
N ASP A 71 -4.12 -6.56 7.29
CA ASP A 71 -3.97 -8.01 7.03
C ASP A 71 -5.23 -8.60 6.37
N LEU A 72 -6.40 -8.33 6.95
CA LEU A 72 -7.69 -8.85 6.46
C LEU A 72 -8.03 -8.30 5.08
N VAL A 73 -7.77 -7.02 4.85
CA VAL A 73 -7.95 -6.37 3.54
C VAL A 73 -7.02 -6.99 2.52
N SER A 74 -5.75 -7.22 2.86
CA SER A 74 -4.77 -7.88 2.00
C SER A 74 -5.23 -9.27 1.58
N LEU A 75 -5.62 -10.12 2.54
CA LEU A 75 -6.12 -11.47 2.28
C LEU A 75 -7.38 -11.45 1.41
N THR A 76 -8.32 -10.56 1.72
CA THR A 76 -9.57 -10.42 0.96
C THR A 76 -9.31 -9.97 -0.47
N ARG A 77 -8.43 -8.98 -0.65
CA ARG A 77 -8.03 -8.50 -1.97
C ARG A 77 -7.34 -9.59 -2.78
N MET A 78 -6.49 -10.41 -2.15
CA MET A 78 -5.87 -11.56 -2.80
C MET A 78 -6.90 -12.62 -3.22
N ALA A 79 -7.90 -12.90 -2.36
CA ALA A 79 -8.95 -13.86 -2.65
C ALA A 79 -9.88 -13.41 -3.79
N LEU A 80 -10.19 -12.12 -3.85
CA LEU A 80 -11.07 -11.52 -4.86
C LEU A 80 -10.35 -11.12 -6.15
N SER A 81 -9.01 -11.09 -6.14
CA SER A 81 -8.25 -10.77 -7.35
C SER A 81 -8.49 -11.87 -8.38
N PRO A 82 -8.87 -11.52 -9.62
CA PRO A 82 -9.13 -12.52 -10.66
C PRO A 82 -7.86 -13.34 -10.87
N ARG A 83 -7.94 -14.63 -10.54
CA ARG A 83 -6.89 -15.58 -10.91
C ARG A 83 -6.86 -15.55 -12.43
N LYS A 84 -5.74 -15.13 -13.03
CA LYS A 84 -5.50 -15.36 -14.46
C LYS A 84 -5.66 -16.86 -14.67
N LEU A 85 -6.83 -17.29 -15.15
CA LEU A 85 -7.04 -18.63 -15.66
C LEU A 85 -6.11 -18.73 -16.86
N ALA A 86 -4.91 -19.26 -16.62
CA ALA A 86 -3.99 -19.61 -17.68
C ALA A 86 -4.66 -20.75 -18.45
N PHE A 87 -5.51 -20.40 -19.40
CA PHE A 87 -6.03 -21.34 -20.37
C PHE A 87 -4.82 -21.79 -21.18
N LYS A 88 -4.28 -22.95 -20.83
CA LYS A 88 -3.17 -23.56 -21.56
C LYS A 88 -3.76 -24.08 -22.87
N MET A 89 -3.92 -23.18 -23.84
CA MET A 89 -4.28 -23.55 -25.22
C MET A 89 -3.20 -24.52 -25.70
N SER A 90 -3.61 -25.73 -26.09
CA SER A 90 -2.71 -26.72 -26.70
C SER A 90 -2.17 -26.13 -28.00
N THR A 91 -0.98 -25.55 -27.92
CA THR A 91 -0.24 -25.10 -29.10
C THR A 91 0.44 -26.32 -29.70
N GLY A 92 -0.31 -27.09 -30.47
CA GLY A 92 0.20 -28.28 -31.15
C GLY A 92 -0.64 -28.68 -32.36
N ARG A 93 0.02 -28.89 -33.50
CA ARG A 93 -0.54 -29.28 -34.81
C ARG A 93 -1.11 -30.72 -34.86
N LEU A 94 -1.64 -31.25 -33.75
CA LEU A 94 -2.16 -32.62 -33.66
C LEU A 94 -3.70 -32.69 -33.63
N ALA A 95 -4.40 -31.58 -33.87
CA ALA A 95 -5.87 -31.56 -33.84
C ALA A 95 -6.54 -32.08 -35.14
N TRP A 96 -5.77 -32.43 -36.17
CA TRP A 96 -6.27 -32.94 -37.45
C TRP A 96 -5.31 -33.98 -38.03
N ALA A 97 -5.37 -35.20 -37.48
CA ALA A 97 -4.88 -36.43 -38.12
C ALA A 97 -5.77 -37.59 -37.69
#